data_AF-A0A7S3JCV5-F1
#
_entry.id   AF-A0A7S3JCV5-F1
#
_cell.length_a   1.000
_cell.length_b   1.000
_cell.length_c   1.000
_cell.angle_alpha   90.00
_cell.angle_beta   90.00
_cell.angle_gamma   90.00
#
_symmetry.space_group_name_H-M   'P 1'
#
loop_
_entity.id
_entity.type
_entity.pdbx_description
1 polymer ?
#
loop_
_entity_poly.entity_id
_entity_poly.type
_entity_poly.pdbx_seq_one_letter_code
_entity_poly.pdbx_strand_id
1 'polypeptide(L)'
;MRSHRNGNTDANVLFEEDSSVGALPSSITTRSINDVEQDHKRIIKWGWRQPAIGLQHNSTSETKHEKFCIVQGDHAILFGVKRKIDRTGQEPIDGNEDYVYSEELGAGPYSFFDNNAEFDKAAPPPLYIKFEVLNKPKDTKKNKILKTFSLNEEGFLECTDENIKESNKGVIPYVLKQLAKNILTGQGLVSISLPVRIFQPKSLLERIIDAISFVPTFFSKACKTNDEVLRMKYVISFIVSGLYMSADLRKPFNPILGETFEGYFKDGTRIYMEHTCHHPPISSYLVEGTAEYPFRMYGSVEFKGNIKNAGNTLFIFFEGANYVEFPDGHIIEFHYPINKVC
;
A
#
# COMPACT_ATOMS: atom_id res chain seq x y z
N MET A 1 -5.41 19.62 -50.38
CA MET A 1 -4.40 18.98 -51.24
C MET A 1 -4.00 17.65 -50.60
N ARG A 2 -3.95 16.58 -51.41
CA ARG A 2 -3.57 15.17 -51.11
C ARG A 2 -2.16 15.10 -50.44
N SER A 3 -1.70 14.04 -49.76
CA SER A 3 -1.85 12.61 -50.07
C SER A 3 -1.54 11.62 -48.93
N HIS A 4 -2.17 10.44 -49.04
CA HIS A 4 -1.93 9.12 -48.43
C HIS A 4 -0.47 8.58 -48.46
N ARG A 5 -0.11 7.67 -47.53
CA ARG A 5 -0.06 6.19 -47.74
C ARG A 5 0.32 5.38 -46.48
N ASN A 6 -0.21 4.15 -46.46
CA ASN A 6 -0.16 3.08 -45.46
C ASN A 6 1.21 2.40 -45.31
N GLY A 7 1.39 1.69 -44.18
CA GLY A 7 2.37 0.61 -44.01
C GLY A 7 2.09 -0.22 -42.75
N ASN A 8 1.54 -1.42 -42.95
CA ASN A 8 1.28 -2.46 -41.94
C ASN A 8 2.57 -3.27 -41.72
N THR A 9 2.99 -3.56 -40.50
CA THR A 9 3.97 -4.63 -40.21
C THR A 9 3.65 -5.31 -38.90
N ASP A 10 3.21 -6.58 -39.01
CA ASP A 10 3.13 -7.55 -37.93
C ASP A 10 4.56 -7.97 -37.51
N ALA A 11 4.84 -8.01 -36.21
CA ALA A 11 6.09 -8.53 -35.67
C ALA A 11 5.82 -9.82 -34.88
N ASN A 12 6.06 -10.96 -35.53
CA ASN A 12 6.24 -12.25 -34.86
C ASN A 12 7.69 -12.33 -34.36
N VAL A 13 7.89 -12.65 -33.08
CA VAL A 13 9.23 -12.90 -32.51
C VAL A 13 9.28 -14.35 -32.06
N LEU A 14 10.20 -15.10 -32.67
CA LEU A 14 10.54 -16.49 -32.37
C LEU A 14 11.49 -16.54 -31.16
N PHE A 15 11.31 -17.54 -30.29
CA PHE A 15 12.14 -17.79 -29.11
C PHE A 15 13.26 -18.78 -29.46
N GLU A 16 14.49 -18.49 -29.04
CA GLU A 16 15.54 -19.49 -28.81
C GLU A 16 15.99 -19.41 -27.35
N GLU A 17 15.95 -20.54 -26.66
CA GLU A 17 16.45 -20.73 -25.30
C GLU A 17 17.96 -20.99 -25.36
N ASP A 18 18.74 -20.36 -24.49
CA ASP A 18 20.07 -20.89 -24.16
C ASP A 18 20.34 -20.83 -22.66
N SER A 19 20.94 -21.91 -22.19
CA SER A 19 21.02 -22.35 -20.80
C SER A 19 22.46 -22.26 -20.29
N SER A 20 22.73 -21.37 -19.35
CA SER A 20 23.86 -21.55 -18.41
C SER A 20 23.69 -20.66 -17.16
N VAL A 21 23.73 -21.29 -15.99
CA VAL A 21 23.63 -20.66 -14.66
C VAL A 21 25.01 -20.71 -14.00
N GLY A 22 25.57 -19.56 -13.63
CA GLY A 22 26.79 -19.44 -12.83
C GLY A 22 26.48 -18.90 -11.43
N ALA A 23 27.12 -19.48 -10.40
CA ALA A 23 26.90 -19.18 -8.98
C ALA A 23 27.47 -17.81 -8.53
N LEU A 24 26.83 -17.18 -7.54
CA LEU A 24 27.23 -15.89 -6.93
C LEU A 24 28.02 -16.07 -5.61
N PRO A 25 28.98 -15.19 -5.29
CA PRO A 25 29.85 -15.29 -4.12
C PRO A 25 29.25 -14.72 -2.82
N SER A 26 29.73 -15.26 -1.70
CA SER A 26 29.34 -15.01 -0.31
C SER A 26 30.15 -13.90 0.37
N SER A 27 29.57 -12.71 0.57
CA SER A 27 29.85 -11.81 1.71
C SER A 27 29.00 -10.54 1.65
N ILE A 28 28.43 -10.13 2.79
CA ILE A 28 27.61 -8.92 2.97
C ILE A 28 28.34 -7.97 3.92
N THR A 29 28.45 -6.69 3.55
CA THR A 29 28.91 -5.59 4.42
C THR A 29 27.79 -4.56 4.58
N THR A 30 27.51 -4.15 5.82
CA THR A 30 26.56 -3.08 6.17
C THR A 30 27.19 -1.71 5.94
N ARG A 31 26.45 -0.80 5.28
CA ARG A 31 26.82 0.62 5.10
C ARG A 31 25.72 1.54 5.62
N SER A 32 26.13 2.70 6.17
CA SER A 32 25.25 3.77 6.63
C SER A 32 24.53 4.44 5.46
N ILE A 33 23.35 5.05 5.69
CA ILE A 33 22.64 5.88 4.69
C ILE A 33 23.54 6.99 4.13
N ASN A 34 24.52 7.47 4.90
CA ASN A 34 25.47 8.48 4.45
C ASN A 34 26.57 7.92 3.52
N ASP A 35 26.75 6.59 3.46
CA ASP A 35 27.73 5.94 2.58
C ASP A 35 27.13 5.64 1.18
N VAL A 36 25.82 5.85 1.00
CA VAL A 36 25.12 5.66 -0.29
C VAL A 36 25.39 6.82 -1.26
N GLU A 37 25.85 7.97 -0.78
CA GLU A 37 26.20 9.11 -1.64
C GLU A 37 27.55 8.97 -2.36
N GLN A 38 28.36 7.95 -2.05
CA GLN A 38 29.68 7.73 -2.67
C GLN A 38 29.78 6.51 -3.60
N ASP A 39 28.81 5.59 -3.60
CA ASP A 39 28.80 4.52 -4.60
C ASP A 39 28.04 5.02 -5.84
N HIS A 40 28.72 5.10 -6.98
CA HIS A 40 28.12 5.29 -8.31
C HIS A 40 27.26 4.09 -8.74
N LYS A 41 26.32 3.64 -7.90
CA LYS A 41 25.26 2.71 -8.29
C LYS A 41 24.41 3.39 -9.34
N ARG A 42 24.05 2.65 -10.39
CA ARG A 42 23.17 3.12 -11.47
C ARG A 42 21.75 3.29 -10.93
N ILE A 43 21.51 4.40 -10.24
CA ILE A 43 20.17 4.78 -9.77
C ILE A 43 19.45 5.42 -10.95
N ILE A 44 18.44 4.73 -11.48
CA ILE A 44 17.56 5.31 -12.50
C ILE A 44 16.29 5.79 -11.80
N LYS A 45 16.03 7.10 -11.89
CA LYS A 45 14.85 7.75 -11.31
C LYS A 45 13.73 7.85 -12.34
N TRP A 46 12.54 7.39 -12.00
CA TRP A 46 11.34 7.57 -12.81
C TRP A 46 10.17 8.04 -11.95
N GLY A 47 9.53 9.14 -12.30
CA GLY A 47 8.41 9.65 -11.52
C GLY A 47 7.69 10.81 -12.19
N TRP A 48 6.45 11.01 -11.78
CA TRP A 48 5.65 12.17 -12.17
C TRP A 48 6.24 13.41 -11.50
N ARG A 49 6.50 14.49 -12.26
CA ARG A 49 6.99 15.76 -11.67
C ARG A 49 5.97 16.26 -10.66
N GLN A 50 6.28 16.17 -9.38
CA GLN A 50 5.56 16.93 -8.36
C GLN A 50 6.04 18.39 -8.44
N PRO A 51 5.15 19.40 -8.46
CA PRO A 51 5.58 20.78 -8.28
C PRO A 51 6.17 20.89 -6.87
N ALA A 52 7.48 21.16 -6.78
CA ALA A 52 8.14 21.47 -5.54
C ALA A 52 7.51 22.74 -4.95
N ILE A 53 6.60 22.59 -3.99
CA ILE A 53 6.24 23.70 -3.10
C ILE A 53 7.31 23.70 -2.02
N GLY A 54 8.37 24.46 -2.26
CA GLY A 54 9.42 24.70 -1.28
C GLY A 54 8.83 25.45 -0.08
N LEU A 55 8.66 24.74 1.03
CA LEU A 55 8.56 25.36 2.35
C LEU A 55 9.93 25.24 3.00
N GLN A 56 10.68 26.34 3.02
CA GLN A 56 11.82 26.49 3.91
C GLN A 56 11.31 26.43 5.35
N HIS A 57 11.56 25.33 6.04
CA HIS A 57 11.43 25.27 7.48
C HIS A 57 12.82 25.48 8.10
N ASN A 58 13.09 26.71 8.54
CA ASN A 58 14.12 26.93 9.55
C ASN A 58 13.56 26.40 10.87
N SER A 59 14.05 25.25 11.33
CA SER A 59 13.91 24.85 12.73
C SER A 59 15.20 24.23 13.21
N THR A 60 15.98 25.05 13.89
CA THR A 60 16.99 24.63 14.87
C THR A 60 16.28 23.93 16.02
N SER A 61 16.24 22.61 16.02
CA SER A 61 16.02 21.82 17.23
C SER A 61 16.61 20.43 17.03
N GLU A 62 17.73 20.17 17.71
CA GLU A 62 18.26 18.84 17.91
C GLU A 62 17.27 18.02 18.74
N THR A 63 16.47 17.20 18.07
CA THR A 63 15.75 16.09 18.69
C THR A 63 16.34 14.80 18.15
N LYS A 64 17.08 14.10 19.02
CA LYS A 64 17.56 12.74 18.78
C LYS A 64 16.35 11.84 18.50
N HIS A 65 16.17 11.46 17.24
CA HIS A 65 15.31 10.35 16.88
C HIS A 65 15.96 9.06 17.38
N GLU A 66 15.45 8.51 18.48
CA GLU A 66 15.73 7.11 18.83
C GLU A 66 15.08 6.22 17.77
N LYS A 67 15.90 5.85 16.78
CA LYS A 67 15.58 4.80 15.81
C LYS A 67 15.68 3.47 16.54
N PHE A 68 14.55 2.83 16.82
CA PHE A 68 14.56 1.44 17.22
C PHE A 68 14.76 0.58 15.97
N CYS A 69 15.98 0.04 15.84
CA CYS A 69 16.31 -1.08 14.98
C CYS A 69 17.22 -1.98 15.83
N ILE A 70 16.81 -3.22 16.08
CA ILE A 70 17.67 -4.21 16.72
C ILE A 70 18.14 -5.17 15.63
N VAL A 71 19.42 -5.07 15.28
CA VAL A 71 20.15 -6.04 14.45
C VAL A 71 21.32 -6.55 15.27
N GLN A 72 21.49 -7.87 15.38
CA GLN A 72 22.65 -8.49 15.98
C GLN A 72 23.14 -9.68 15.13
N GLY A 73 24.18 -9.46 14.31
CA GLY A 73 24.95 -10.51 13.63
C GLY A 73 24.24 -11.26 12.49
N ASP A 74 24.67 -12.51 12.23
CA ASP A 74 24.26 -13.37 11.10
C ASP A 74 22.86 -14.02 11.22
N HIS A 75 21.98 -13.47 12.06
CA HIS A 75 20.62 -13.96 12.20
C HIS A 75 19.64 -12.80 12.20
N ALA A 76 18.90 -12.65 11.10
CA ALA A 76 17.59 -12.00 11.11
C ALA A 76 16.54 -13.08 11.38
N ILE A 77 16.02 -13.14 12.61
CA ILE A 77 14.85 -13.94 12.92
C ILE A 77 13.78 -12.99 13.44
N LEU A 78 12.79 -12.70 12.59
CA LEU A 78 11.41 -12.96 13.00
C LEU A 78 10.71 -13.77 11.89
N PHE A 79 11.06 -15.06 11.94
CA PHE A 79 10.30 -16.26 11.64
C PHE A 79 9.53 -16.38 10.31
N GLY A 80 10.20 -17.05 9.37
CA GLY A 80 9.55 -18.14 8.64
C GLY A 80 9.07 -19.22 9.62
N VAL A 81 7.85 -19.06 10.14
CA VAL A 81 7.03 -20.20 10.54
C VAL A 81 6.03 -20.38 9.41
N LYS A 82 5.97 -21.57 8.80
CA LYS A 82 4.69 -22.03 8.25
C LYS A 82 3.75 -22.14 9.44
N ARG A 83 3.15 -21.04 9.89
CA ARG A 83 2.06 -21.12 10.85
C ARG A 83 0.95 -21.86 10.11
N LYS A 84 0.35 -22.86 10.77
CA LYS A 84 -1.00 -23.27 10.36
C LYS A 84 -1.81 -21.98 10.25
N ILE A 85 -2.67 -21.89 9.23
CA ILE A 85 -3.65 -20.81 9.17
C ILE A 85 -4.35 -20.83 10.53
N ASP A 86 -4.06 -19.81 11.33
CA ASP A 86 -4.60 -19.70 12.66
C ASP A 86 -6.03 -19.21 12.50
N ARG A 87 -6.98 -20.13 12.73
CA ARG A 87 -8.41 -19.87 12.61
C ARG A 87 -9.01 -19.42 13.94
N THR A 88 -8.18 -19.23 14.96
CA THR A 88 -8.63 -18.71 16.25
C THR A 88 -9.31 -17.36 16.01
N GLY A 89 -10.46 -17.12 16.64
CA GLY A 89 -11.21 -15.89 16.41
C GLY A 89 -12.18 -15.89 15.24
N GLN A 90 -12.24 -16.95 14.42
CA GLN A 90 -13.18 -17.05 13.29
C GLN A 90 -14.48 -17.81 13.61
N GLU A 91 -14.54 -18.44 14.79
CA GLU A 91 -15.74 -19.03 15.36
C GLU A 91 -15.91 -18.50 16.81
N PRO A 92 -17.13 -18.24 17.28
CA PRO A 92 -17.38 -17.87 18.68
C PRO A 92 -16.86 -18.97 19.63
N ILE A 93 -16.27 -18.58 20.76
CA ILE A 93 -15.86 -19.54 21.79
C ILE A 93 -16.92 -19.74 22.88
N ASP A 94 -17.81 -18.76 23.02
CA ASP A 94 -18.98 -18.75 23.87
C ASP A 94 -20.05 -17.84 23.23
N GLY A 95 -21.22 -17.74 23.86
CA GLY A 95 -22.35 -16.98 23.32
C GLY A 95 -22.99 -17.63 22.08
N ASN A 96 -23.93 -16.91 21.46
CA ASN A 96 -24.63 -17.35 20.25
C ASN A 96 -24.71 -16.24 19.17
N GLU A 97 -23.98 -15.14 19.31
CA GLU A 97 -23.98 -14.06 18.33
C GLU A 97 -22.97 -14.28 17.19
N ASP A 98 -23.45 -14.22 15.94
CA ASP A 98 -22.68 -14.54 14.73
C ASP A 98 -21.43 -13.66 14.48
N TYR A 99 -21.30 -12.53 15.18
CA TYR A 99 -20.24 -11.54 14.98
C TYR A 99 -19.45 -11.23 16.26
N VAL A 100 -19.74 -11.93 17.35
CA VAL A 100 -19.08 -11.75 18.64
C VAL A 100 -18.19 -12.96 18.89
N TYR A 101 -16.92 -12.71 19.21
CA TYR A 101 -15.99 -13.78 19.52
C TYR A 101 -16.27 -14.39 20.90
N SER A 102 -16.57 -13.54 21.89
CA SER A 102 -16.87 -13.93 23.27
C SER A 102 -17.73 -12.86 23.95
N GLU A 103 -18.67 -13.29 24.78
CA GLU A 103 -19.49 -12.50 25.69
C GLU A 103 -18.88 -12.42 27.11
N GLU A 104 -17.72 -13.06 27.34
CA GLU A 104 -17.04 -13.10 28.64
C GLU A 104 -15.63 -12.48 28.62
N LEU A 105 -14.92 -12.52 27.49
CA LEU A 105 -13.57 -11.97 27.35
C LEU A 105 -13.60 -10.52 26.85
N GLY A 106 -12.82 -9.64 27.48
CA GLY A 106 -12.67 -8.25 27.00
C GLY A 106 -11.79 -8.09 25.75
N ALA A 107 -11.08 -9.14 25.33
CA ALA A 107 -10.15 -9.10 24.21
C ALA A 107 -10.26 -10.34 23.32
N GLY A 108 -10.16 -10.14 22.00
CA GLY A 108 -10.07 -11.22 21.02
C GLY A 108 -8.67 -11.86 20.97
N PRO A 109 -8.52 -13.02 20.31
CA PRO A 109 -7.33 -13.88 20.39
C PRO A 109 -6.06 -13.27 19.76
N TYR A 110 -6.20 -12.23 18.95
CA TYR A 110 -5.07 -11.48 18.36
C TYR A 110 -5.06 -10.01 18.79
N SER A 111 -5.76 -9.68 19.87
CA SER A 111 -5.74 -8.33 20.41
C SER A 111 -4.36 -8.02 20.98
N PHE A 112 -3.87 -6.82 20.71
CA PHE A 112 -2.72 -6.25 21.42
C PHE A 112 -3.14 -5.60 22.75
N PHE A 113 -4.44 -5.55 23.05
CA PHE A 113 -4.93 -5.12 24.36
C PHE A 113 -4.62 -6.16 25.43
N ASP A 114 -4.58 -5.70 26.69
CA ASP A 114 -4.43 -6.56 27.84
C ASP A 114 -5.53 -7.64 27.84
N ASN A 115 -5.12 -8.91 27.81
CA ASN A 115 -6.05 -10.05 27.88
C ASN A 115 -6.79 -10.14 29.23
N ASN A 116 -6.40 -9.32 30.22
CA ASN A 116 -7.13 -9.14 31.47
C ASN A 116 -8.14 -8.00 31.45
N ALA A 117 -8.36 -7.34 30.30
CA ALA A 117 -9.38 -6.31 30.17
C ALA A 117 -10.77 -6.89 30.54
N GLU A 118 -11.52 -6.15 31.36
CA GLU A 118 -12.89 -6.51 31.69
C GLU A 118 -13.77 -6.47 30.43
N PHE A 119 -14.71 -7.40 30.33
CA PHE A 119 -15.68 -7.42 29.24
C PHE A 119 -16.61 -6.21 29.29
N ASP A 120 -16.68 -5.47 28.19
CA ASP A 120 -17.66 -4.41 27.98
C ASP A 120 -18.73 -4.87 27.00
N LYS A 121 -19.97 -5.03 27.48
CA LYS A 121 -21.11 -5.42 26.65
C LYS A 121 -21.42 -4.43 25.53
N ALA A 122 -21.03 -3.17 25.67
CA ALA A 122 -21.18 -2.17 24.62
C ALA A 122 -20.12 -2.29 23.50
N ALA A 123 -19.03 -3.00 23.75
CA ALA A 123 -17.91 -3.18 22.83
C ALA A 123 -17.33 -4.61 22.89
N PRO A 124 -18.14 -5.64 22.60
CA PRO A 124 -17.68 -7.02 22.66
C PRO A 124 -16.58 -7.27 21.61
N PRO A 125 -15.61 -8.19 21.87
CA PRO A 125 -14.58 -8.52 20.91
C PRO A 125 -15.21 -9.12 19.63
N PRO A 126 -14.90 -8.57 18.45
CA PRO A 126 -15.54 -9.01 17.21
C PRO A 126 -14.98 -10.33 16.72
N LEU A 127 -15.82 -11.09 16.02
CA LEU A 127 -15.39 -12.26 15.25
C LEU A 127 -14.56 -11.83 14.03
N TYR A 128 -13.42 -12.47 13.82
CA TYR A 128 -12.57 -12.23 12.67
C TYR A 128 -13.17 -12.82 11.39
N ILE A 129 -12.97 -12.11 10.26
CA ILE A 129 -13.45 -12.56 8.96
C ILE A 129 -12.75 -13.88 8.58
N LYS A 130 -13.53 -14.87 8.15
CA LYS A 130 -13.04 -16.18 7.72
C LYS A 130 -12.01 -16.04 6.60
N PHE A 131 -10.94 -16.85 6.67
CA PHE A 131 -9.85 -16.80 5.69
C PHE A 131 -10.34 -17.05 4.26
N GLU A 132 -11.34 -17.92 4.08
CA GLU A 132 -11.97 -18.20 2.78
C GLU A 132 -12.69 -16.98 2.19
N VAL A 133 -13.12 -16.03 3.03
CA VAL A 133 -13.71 -14.77 2.60
C VAL A 133 -12.63 -13.75 2.26
N LEU A 134 -11.58 -13.65 3.08
CA LEU A 134 -10.45 -12.74 2.85
C LEU A 134 -9.62 -13.12 1.62
N ASN A 135 -9.40 -14.42 1.40
CA ASN A 135 -8.53 -14.94 0.34
C ASN A 135 -9.28 -15.25 -0.97
N LYS A 136 -10.43 -14.59 -1.20
CA LYS A 136 -11.14 -14.70 -2.47
C LYS A 136 -10.31 -14.07 -3.59
N PRO A 137 -10.11 -14.76 -4.74
CA PRO A 137 -9.45 -14.18 -5.89
C PRO A 137 -10.17 -12.90 -6.34
N LYS A 138 -9.39 -11.86 -6.62
CA LYS A 138 -9.90 -10.62 -7.19
C LYS A 138 -10.07 -10.74 -8.70
N ASP A 139 -11.05 -10.02 -9.23
CA ASP A 139 -11.25 -9.90 -10.67
C ASP A 139 -10.03 -9.22 -11.33
N THR A 140 -9.54 -9.80 -12.40
CA THR A 140 -8.41 -9.25 -13.20
C THR A 140 -8.84 -8.61 -14.51
N LYS A 141 -10.13 -8.74 -14.87
CA LYS A 141 -10.67 -8.21 -16.13
C LYS A 141 -11.15 -6.78 -15.94
N LYS A 142 -10.73 -5.87 -16.83
CA LYS A 142 -11.08 -4.43 -16.81
C LYS A 142 -12.58 -4.19 -16.62
N ASN A 143 -13.43 -4.89 -17.36
CA ASN A 143 -14.89 -4.72 -17.29
C ASN A 143 -15.51 -5.18 -15.96
N LYS A 144 -14.82 -6.04 -15.21
CA LYS A 144 -15.25 -6.47 -13.86
C LYS A 144 -14.74 -5.51 -12.79
N ILE A 145 -13.48 -5.07 -12.91
CA ILE A 145 -12.85 -4.09 -12.03
C ILE A 145 -13.59 -2.75 -12.08
N LEU A 146 -13.87 -2.26 -13.29
CA LEU A 146 -14.50 -0.95 -13.53
C LEU A 146 -16.02 -1.07 -13.71
N LYS A 147 -16.65 -2.15 -13.25
CA LYS A 147 -18.10 -2.37 -13.45
C LYS A 147 -18.98 -1.27 -12.86
N THR A 148 -18.47 -0.56 -11.85
CA THR A 148 -19.14 0.54 -11.13
C THR A 148 -18.70 1.91 -11.66
N PHE A 149 -18.10 1.97 -12.85
CA PHE A 149 -17.63 3.21 -13.46
C PHE A 149 -18.03 3.32 -14.92
N SER A 150 -18.33 4.53 -15.36
CA SER A 150 -18.41 4.94 -16.76
C SER A 150 -17.32 5.97 -17.06
N LEU A 151 -16.91 6.08 -18.32
CA LEU A 151 -16.09 7.19 -18.77
C LEU A 151 -17.01 8.33 -19.19
N ASN A 152 -16.77 9.54 -18.68
CA ASN A 152 -17.45 10.73 -19.14
C ASN A 152 -16.78 11.31 -20.41
N GLU A 153 -17.39 12.35 -21.00
CA GLU A 153 -16.89 12.99 -22.23
C GLU A 153 -15.49 13.59 -22.09
N GLU A 154 -15.11 13.97 -20.87
CA GLU A 154 -13.78 14.52 -20.53
C GLU A 154 -12.73 13.44 -20.23
N GLY A 155 -13.12 12.16 -20.26
CA GLY A 155 -12.23 11.02 -20.02
C GLY A 155 -12.01 10.67 -18.54
N PHE A 156 -12.77 11.26 -17.62
CA PHE A 156 -12.77 10.87 -16.20
C PHE A 156 -13.63 9.64 -15.95
N LEU A 157 -13.24 8.84 -14.96
CA LEU A 157 -14.07 7.77 -14.44
C LEU A 157 -15.14 8.36 -13.51
N GLU A 158 -16.40 8.19 -13.89
CA GLU A 158 -17.57 8.56 -13.10
C GLU A 158 -18.15 7.32 -12.43
N CYS A 159 -18.38 7.40 -11.11
CA CYS A 159 -18.97 6.29 -10.38
C CYS A 159 -20.44 6.11 -10.77
N THR A 160 -20.85 4.88 -11.09
CA THR A 160 -22.24 4.53 -11.42
C THR A 160 -22.94 3.76 -10.29
N ASP A 161 -22.23 3.44 -9.21
CA ASP A 161 -22.79 2.71 -8.06
C ASP A 161 -23.52 3.68 -7.11
N GLU A 162 -24.85 3.58 -7.09
CA GLU A 162 -25.71 4.43 -6.27
C GLU A 162 -25.49 4.24 -4.76
N ASN A 163 -25.04 3.06 -4.30
CA ASN A 163 -24.75 2.85 -2.88
C ASN A 163 -23.47 3.61 -2.48
N ILE A 164 -22.45 3.60 -3.34
CA ILE A 164 -21.23 4.37 -3.12
C ILE A 164 -21.56 5.88 -3.14
N LYS A 165 -22.38 6.34 -4.08
CA LYS A 165 -22.82 7.74 -4.11
C LYS A 165 -23.58 8.14 -2.84
N GLU A 166 -24.57 7.35 -2.44
CA GLU A 166 -25.40 7.65 -1.27
C GLU A 166 -24.59 7.59 0.04
N SER A 167 -23.64 6.66 0.17
CA SER A 167 -22.73 6.61 1.33
C SER A 167 -21.82 7.85 1.44
N ASN A 168 -21.44 8.45 0.31
CA ASN A 168 -20.63 9.67 0.27
C ASN A 168 -21.47 10.95 0.39
N LYS A 169 -22.77 10.89 0.12
CA LYS A 169 -23.68 12.03 0.18
C LYS A 169 -23.72 12.62 1.59
N GLY A 170 -23.57 13.94 1.70
CA GLY A 170 -23.64 14.65 2.98
C GLY A 170 -22.38 14.55 3.85
N VAL A 171 -21.29 13.92 3.38
CA VAL A 171 -20.03 13.84 4.13
C VAL A 171 -19.37 15.22 4.26
N ILE A 172 -19.28 15.98 3.16
CA ILE A 172 -18.72 17.34 3.18
C ILE A 172 -19.44 18.24 4.19
N PRO A 173 -20.78 18.41 4.14
CA PRO A 173 -21.47 19.24 5.14
C PRO A 173 -21.34 18.69 6.56
N TYR A 174 -21.26 17.37 6.76
CA TYR A 174 -20.96 16.78 8.07
C TYR A 174 -19.58 17.19 8.60
N VAL A 175 -18.54 17.11 7.76
CA VAL A 175 -17.17 17.51 8.09
C VAL A 175 -17.10 19.00 8.42
N LEU A 176 -17.75 19.85 7.61
CA LEU A 176 -17.82 21.30 7.87
C LEU A 176 -18.53 21.62 9.18
N LYS A 177 -19.64 20.92 9.49
CA LYS A 177 -20.36 21.07 10.75
C LYS A 177 -19.50 20.68 11.95
N GLN A 178 -18.74 19.59 11.85
CA GLN A 178 -17.80 19.16 12.89
C GLN A 178 -16.69 20.19 13.12
N LEU A 179 -16.09 20.71 12.05
CA LEU A 179 -15.08 21.78 12.14
C LEU A 179 -15.62 23.01 12.83
N ALA A 180 -16.79 23.50 12.38
CA ALA A 180 -17.43 24.65 12.98
C ALA A 180 -17.70 24.43 14.48
N LYS A 181 -18.21 23.25 14.85
CA LYS A 181 -18.42 22.88 16.25
C LYS A 181 -17.11 22.92 17.05
N ASN A 182 -16.05 22.30 16.56
CA ASN A 182 -14.76 22.23 17.26
C ASN A 182 -14.12 23.62 17.45
N ILE A 183 -14.26 24.50 16.46
CA ILE A 183 -13.82 25.90 16.56
C ILE A 183 -14.64 26.63 17.63
N LEU A 184 -15.98 26.51 17.58
CA LEU A 184 -16.89 27.19 18.52
C LEU A 184 -16.73 26.71 19.96
N THR A 185 -16.39 25.43 20.17
CA THR A 185 -16.18 24.85 21.51
C THR A 185 -14.75 25.01 22.02
N GLY A 186 -13.86 25.68 21.27
CA GLY A 186 -12.47 25.90 21.66
C GLY A 186 -11.62 24.63 21.71
N GLN A 187 -12.09 23.53 21.11
CA GLN A 187 -11.37 22.24 21.12
C GLN A 187 -10.19 22.23 20.13
N GLY A 188 -10.03 23.24 19.28
CA GLY A 188 -8.98 23.32 18.26
C GLY A 188 -9.33 22.55 16.98
N LEU A 189 -8.45 22.60 15.96
CA LEU A 189 -8.60 21.87 14.69
C LEU A 189 -8.23 20.37 14.84
N VAL A 190 -8.74 19.72 15.88
CA VAL A 190 -8.50 18.28 16.15
C VAL A 190 -9.05 17.44 15.00
N SER A 191 -8.40 16.31 14.73
CA SER A 191 -8.78 15.37 13.67
C SER A 191 -10.28 15.07 13.70
N ILE A 192 -10.98 15.44 12.64
CA ILE A 192 -12.42 15.16 12.49
C ILE A 192 -12.59 13.68 12.23
N SER A 193 -13.36 13.00 13.06
CA SER A 193 -13.79 11.63 12.78
C SER A 193 -14.78 11.62 11.62
N LEU A 194 -14.44 10.89 10.56
CA LEU A 194 -15.30 10.69 9.40
C LEU A 194 -16.34 9.58 9.67
N PRO A 195 -17.53 9.63 9.05
CA PRO A 195 -18.54 8.59 9.23
C PRO A 195 -18.07 7.22 8.72
N VAL A 196 -18.28 6.15 9.50
CA VAL A 196 -17.82 4.78 9.15
C VAL A 196 -18.35 4.28 7.80
N ARG A 197 -19.53 4.75 7.36
CA ARG A 197 -20.16 4.33 6.09
C ARG A 197 -19.36 4.64 4.82
N ILE A 198 -18.39 5.56 4.88
CA ILE A 198 -17.50 5.84 3.75
C ILE A 198 -16.21 5.02 3.76
N PHE A 199 -16.02 4.19 4.78
CA PHE A 199 -14.83 3.38 4.92
C PHE A 199 -14.99 2.04 4.20
N GLN A 200 -13.89 1.54 3.67
CA GLN A 200 -13.78 0.12 3.32
C GLN A 200 -13.32 -0.65 4.56
N PRO A 201 -13.66 -1.95 4.68
CA PRO A 201 -13.24 -2.79 5.81
C PRO A 201 -11.78 -3.23 5.64
N LYS A 202 -10.87 -2.28 5.47
CA LYS A 202 -9.44 -2.48 5.33
C LYS A 202 -8.66 -1.34 5.96
N SER A 203 -7.54 -1.64 6.60
CA SER A 203 -6.56 -0.62 6.94
C SER A 203 -5.80 -0.13 5.70
N LEU A 204 -5.08 0.99 5.83
CA LEU A 204 -4.23 1.47 4.75
C LEU A 204 -3.13 0.46 4.39
N LEU A 205 -2.63 -0.33 5.35
CA LEU A 205 -1.61 -1.34 5.07
C LEU A 205 -2.15 -2.42 4.13
N GLU A 206 -3.32 -2.98 4.44
CA GLU A 206 -4.00 -3.97 3.57
C GLU A 206 -4.37 -3.38 2.20
N ARG A 207 -4.67 -2.09 2.16
CA ARG A 207 -4.98 -1.36 0.93
C ARG A 207 -3.77 -1.24 0.00
N ILE A 208 -2.56 -1.08 0.54
CA ILE A 208 -1.32 -1.03 -0.25
C ILE A 208 -1.07 -2.37 -0.96
N ILE A 209 -1.41 -3.50 -0.33
CA ILE A 209 -1.30 -4.85 -0.92
C ILE A 209 -2.03 -4.95 -2.25
N ASP A 210 -3.21 -4.35 -2.32
CA ASP A 210 -4.02 -4.35 -3.53
C ASP A 210 -3.35 -3.58 -4.68
N ALA A 211 -2.58 -2.53 -4.37
CA ALA A 211 -1.82 -1.75 -5.34
C ALA A 211 -0.57 -2.49 -5.83
N ILE A 212 0.04 -3.29 -4.96
CA ILE A 212 1.24 -4.07 -5.29
C ILE A 212 0.93 -5.50 -5.78
N SER A 213 -0.34 -5.86 -5.98
CA SER A 213 -0.74 -7.22 -6.32
C SER A 213 -0.15 -7.78 -7.63
N PHE A 214 0.38 -6.91 -8.48
CA PHE A 214 1.01 -7.26 -9.75
C PHE A 214 2.52 -7.52 -9.65
N VAL A 215 3.13 -7.40 -8.46
CA VAL A 215 4.55 -7.71 -8.23
C VAL A 215 4.93 -9.07 -8.82
N PRO A 216 4.27 -10.21 -8.49
CA PRO A 216 4.64 -11.52 -9.04
C PRO A 216 4.68 -11.57 -10.57
N THR A 217 3.74 -10.88 -11.22
CA THR A 217 3.57 -10.90 -12.68
C THR A 217 4.68 -10.18 -13.42
N PHE A 218 5.12 -9.02 -12.91
CA PHE A 218 6.10 -8.18 -13.60
C PHE A 218 7.51 -8.39 -13.08
N PHE A 219 7.68 -8.66 -11.78
CA PHE A 219 9.02 -8.73 -11.18
C PHE A 219 9.70 -10.06 -11.49
N SER A 220 8.94 -11.14 -11.67
CA SER A 220 9.48 -12.39 -12.25
C SER A 220 10.10 -12.18 -13.63
N LYS A 221 9.52 -11.31 -14.46
CA LYS A 221 10.07 -10.94 -15.78
C LYS A 221 11.25 -9.97 -15.66
N ALA A 222 11.15 -9.02 -14.74
CA ALA A 222 12.23 -8.07 -14.45
C ALA A 222 13.51 -8.76 -13.95
N CYS A 223 13.37 -9.81 -13.13
CA CYS A 223 14.50 -10.61 -12.63
C CYS A 223 15.16 -11.46 -13.74
N LYS A 224 14.42 -11.87 -14.77
CA LYS A 224 14.93 -12.73 -15.84
C LYS A 224 15.65 -11.97 -16.96
N THR A 225 15.56 -10.64 -16.99
CA THR A 225 16.15 -9.84 -18.07
C THR A 225 17.45 -9.17 -17.65
N ASN A 226 18.44 -9.22 -18.54
CA ASN A 226 19.72 -8.50 -18.42
C ASN A 226 19.68 -7.12 -19.10
N ASP A 227 18.61 -6.81 -19.85
CA ASP A 227 18.41 -5.48 -20.45
C ASP A 227 17.81 -4.53 -19.41
N GLU A 228 18.61 -3.55 -18.98
CA GLU A 228 18.23 -2.54 -17.98
C GLU A 228 16.98 -1.75 -18.40
N VAL A 229 16.83 -1.44 -19.70
CA VAL A 229 15.69 -0.70 -20.23
C VAL A 229 14.44 -1.57 -20.22
N LEU A 230 14.56 -2.84 -20.60
CA LEU A 230 13.45 -3.79 -20.52
C LEU A 230 13.04 -4.05 -19.06
N ARG A 231 14.00 -4.14 -18.14
CA ARG A 231 13.74 -4.24 -16.70
C ARG A 231 12.93 -3.05 -16.19
N MET A 232 13.35 -1.83 -16.56
CA MET A 232 12.62 -0.61 -16.24
C MET A 232 11.19 -0.63 -16.78
N LYS A 233 10.98 -1.10 -18.02
CA LYS A 233 9.63 -1.24 -18.60
C LYS A 233 8.72 -2.17 -17.79
N TYR A 234 9.26 -3.25 -17.22
CA TYR A 234 8.49 -4.13 -16.33
C TYR A 234 8.13 -3.45 -15.01
N VAL A 235 9.04 -2.69 -14.40
CA VAL A 235 8.74 -1.93 -13.17
C VAL A 235 7.70 -0.84 -13.45
N ILE A 236 7.78 -0.12 -14.57
CA ILE A 236 6.76 0.85 -14.99
C ILE A 236 5.41 0.17 -15.21
N SER A 237 5.41 -0.99 -15.89
CA SER A 237 4.18 -1.75 -16.14
C SER A 237 3.50 -2.18 -14.84
N PHE A 238 4.29 -2.58 -13.85
CA PHE A 238 3.81 -2.86 -12.49
C PHE A 238 3.14 -1.63 -11.86
N ILE A 239 3.81 -0.48 -11.84
CA ILE A 239 3.29 0.75 -11.23
C ILE A 239 1.97 1.16 -11.87
N VAL A 240 1.92 1.18 -13.21
CA VAL A 240 0.72 1.56 -13.97
C VAL A 240 -0.41 0.55 -13.73
N SER A 241 -0.10 -0.75 -13.66
CA SER A 241 -1.10 -1.78 -13.42
C SER A 241 -1.76 -1.63 -12.05
N GLY A 242 -1.04 -1.15 -11.03
CA GLY A 242 -1.59 -0.88 -9.69
C GLY A 242 -2.52 0.33 -9.59
N LEU A 243 -2.51 1.24 -10.57
CA LEU A 243 -3.31 2.49 -10.52
C LEU A 243 -4.82 2.25 -10.56
N TYR A 244 -5.28 1.08 -11.02
CA TYR A 244 -6.70 0.73 -10.99
C TYR A 244 -7.30 0.81 -9.58
N MET A 245 -6.45 0.67 -8.54
CA MET A 245 -6.89 0.79 -7.16
C MET A 245 -7.55 2.12 -6.88
N SER A 246 -7.13 3.20 -7.53
CA SER A 246 -7.76 4.53 -7.37
C SER A 246 -9.25 4.56 -7.73
N ALA A 247 -9.79 3.51 -8.36
CA ALA A 247 -11.22 3.35 -8.61
C ALA A 247 -12.05 2.93 -7.38
N ASP A 248 -11.47 2.52 -6.25
CA ASP A 248 -12.28 2.34 -5.02
C ASP A 248 -12.38 3.67 -4.26
N LEU A 249 -13.57 4.26 -4.24
CA LEU A 249 -13.83 5.56 -3.63
C LEU A 249 -13.98 5.51 -2.10
N ARG A 250 -13.95 4.32 -1.50
CA ARG A 250 -14.07 4.17 -0.04
C ARG A 250 -12.73 4.37 0.64
N LYS A 251 -12.75 5.10 1.75
CA LYS A 251 -11.55 5.42 2.52
C LYS A 251 -11.06 4.18 3.30
N PRO A 252 -9.78 3.79 3.24
CA PRO A 252 -9.26 2.79 4.19
C PRO A 252 -9.21 3.38 5.61
N PHE A 253 -9.26 2.52 6.62
CA PHE A 253 -8.98 2.92 8.00
C PHE A 253 -7.53 3.41 8.10
N ASN A 254 -7.33 4.48 8.85
CA ASN A 254 -5.97 4.93 9.16
C ASN A 254 -5.35 3.88 10.09
N PRO A 255 -4.15 3.37 9.78
CA PRO A 255 -3.50 2.43 10.69
C PRO A 255 -3.21 3.09 12.03
N ILE A 256 -3.23 2.29 13.09
CA ILE A 256 -2.75 2.73 14.40
C ILE A 256 -1.21 2.68 14.43
N LEU A 257 -0.58 3.46 15.32
CA LEU A 257 0.88 3.41 15.48
C LEU A 257 1.31 1.99 15.88
N GLY A 258 2.30 1.44 15.17
CA GLY A 258 2.78 0.08 15.37
C GLY A 258 1.88 -1.00 14.75
N GLU A 259 0.82 -0.65 14.02
CA GLU A 259 0.07 -1.63 13.24
C GLU A 259 1.00 -2.28 12.22
N THR A 260 0.97 -3.61 12.14
CA THR A 260 1.76 -4.39 11.18
C THR A 260 0.87 -5.17 10.24
N PHE A 261 1.35 -5.37 9.01
CA PHE A 261 0.77 -6.34 8.08
C PHE A 261 1.87 -7.23 7.51
N GLU A 262 1.63 -8.55 7.54
CA GLU A 262 2.49 -9.54 6.89
C GLU A 262 1.69 -10.41 5.93
N GLY A 263 2.32 -10.85 4.85
CA GLY A 263 1.66 -11.68 3.86
C GLY A 263 2.61 -12.29 2.84
N TYR A 264 2.06 -13.09 1.94
CA TYR A 264 2.81 -13.65 0.83
C TYR A 264 1.91 -13.83 -0.39
N PHE A 265 2.49 -13.69 -1.58
CA PHE A 265 1.85 -14.05 -2.83
C PHE A 265 2.00 -15.55 -3.11
N LYS A 266 1.20 -16.07 -4.06
CA LYS A 266 1.18 -17.50 -4.40
C LYS A 266 2.54 -18.04 -4.86
N ASP A 267 3.38 -17.21 -5.46
CA ASP A 267 4.73 -17.56 -5.88
C ASP A 267 5.71 -17.67 -4.70
N GLY A 268 5.33 -17.21 -3.51
CA GLY A 268 6.17 -17.16 -2.31
C GLY A 268 6.87 -15.81 -2.09
N THR A 269 6.59 -14.79 -2.91
CA THR A 269 7.03 -13.42 -2.65
C THR A 269 6.43 -12.96 -1.32
N ARG A 270 7.27 -12.47 -0.41
CA ARG A 270 6.89 -12.11 0.98
C ARG A 270 6.69 -10.61 1.12
N ILE A 271 5.80 -10.21 2.02
CA ILE A 271 5.42 -8.82 2.25
C ILE A 271 5.43 -8.55 3.75
N TYR A 272 6.03 -7.42 4.12
CA TYR A 272 6.12 -6.90 5.48
C TYR A 272 5.78 -5.41 5.46
N MET A 273 4.93 -4.97 6.37
CA MET A 273 4.55 -3.57 6.51
C MET A 273 4.38 -3.20 7.98
N GLU A 274 4.68 -1.95 8.29
CA GLU A 274 4.46 -1.36 9.61
C GLU A 274 4.05 0.10 9.46
N HIS A 275 3.09 0.54 10.26
CA HIS A 275 2.78 1.95 10.42
C HIS A 275 3.69 2.57 11.50
N THR A 276 4.76 3.21 11.05
CA THR A 276 5.90 3.63 11.87
C THR A 276 5.75 5.02 12.48
N CYS A 277 4.83 5.85 11.96
CA CYS A 277 4.54 7.17 12.52
C CYS A 277 3.08 7.55 12.32
N HIS A 278 2.43 8.12 13.34
CA HIS A 278 1.04 8.60 13.25
C HIS A 278 0.95 10.08 12.86
N HIS A 279 1.96 10.89 13.24
CA HIS A 279 2.01 12.33 13.01
C HIS A 279 3.42 12.76 12.57
N PRO A 280 3.68 12.86 11.26
CA PRO A 280 2.77 12.57 10.15
C PRO A 280 2.51 11.07 9.94
N PRO A 281 1.40 10.67 9.26
CA PRO A 281 1.07 9.27 9.04
C PRO A 281 2.00 8.63 8.01
N ILE A 282 2.95 7.82 8.47
CA ILE A 282 3.96 7.14 7.65
C ILE A 282 3.82 5.63 7.82
N SER A 283 3.76 4.92 6.70
CA SER A 283 3.84 3.46 6.64
C SER A 283 5.07 3.03 5.85
N SER A 284 5.84 2.12 6.43
CA SER A 284 7.03 1.52 5.82
C SER A 284 6.71 0.10 5.36
N TYR A 285 7.32 -0.32 4.26
CA TYR A 285 7.09 -1.65 3.72
C TYR A 285 8.35 -2.25 3.09
N LEU A 286 8.38 -3.59 3.06
CA LEU A 286 9.36 -4.42 2.39
C LEU A 286 8.63 -5.57 1.69
N VAL A 287 8.95 -5.78 0.41
CA VAL A 287 8.52 -6.91 -0.40
C VAL A 287 9.77 -7.63 -0.87
N GLU A 288 9.86 -8.92 -0.55
CA GLU A 288 11.00 -9.76 -0.90
C GLU A 288 10.60 -10.82 -1.92
N GLY A 289 11.34 -10.86 -3.02
CA GLY A 289 11.20 -11.90 -4.02
C GLY A 289 11.59 -13.29 -3.53
N THR A 290 11.39 -14.28 -4.38
CA THR A 290 11.72 -15.68 -4.09
C THR A 290 13.18 -15.97 -4.41
N ALA A 291 13.65 -17.18 -4.08
CA ALA A 291 14.96 -17.63 -4.53
C ALA A 291 15.07 -17.71 -6.07
N GLU A 292 13.96 -18.01 -6.75
CA GLU A 292 13.90 -18.05 -8.22
C GLU A 292 13.85 -16.66 -8.85
N TYR A 293 13.15 -15.72 -8.20
CA TYR A 293 12.98 -14.33 -8.64
C TYR A 293 13.45 -13.35 -7.56
N PRO A 294 14.76 -13.25 -7.31
CA PRO A 294 15.29 -12.44 -6.24
C PRO A 294 15.20 -10.94 -6.57
N PHE A 295 14.49 -10.20 -5.72
CA PHE A 295 14.44 -8.73 -5.71
C PHE A 295 14.07 -8.25 -4.30
N ARG A 296 14.29 -6.97 -4.02
CA ARG A 296 13.74 -6.28 -2.84
C ARG A 296 13.04 -5.01 -3.28
N MET A 297 11.79 -4.83 -2.87
CA MET A 297 11.07 -3.58 -3.06
C MET A 297 10.73 -2.99 -1.70
N TYR A 298 11.07 -1.73 -1.47
CA TYR A 298 10.90 -1.11 -0.17
C TYR A 298 10.68 0.40 -0.27
N GLY A 299 10.07 0.96 0.75
CA GLY A 299 9.80 2.39 0.83
C GLY A 299 9.17 2.79 2.15
N SER A 300 9.07 4.09 2.37
CA SER A 300 8.28 4.68 3.44
C SER A 300 7.40 5.75 2.82
N VAL A 301 6.09 5.60 3.00
CA VAL A 301 5.08 6.42 2.33
C VAL A 301 4.31 7.22 3.36
N GLU A 302 4.38 8.54 3.24
CA GLU A 302 3.56 9.48 3.98
C GLU A 302 2.24 9.70 3.22
N PHE A 303 1.11 9.54 3.91
CA PHE A 303 -0.21 9.78 3.34
C PHE A 303 -0.67 11.22 3.63
N LYS A 304 -0.87 12.03 2.58
CA LYS A 304 -1.45 13.37 2.73
C LYS A 304 -2.76 13.50 1.97
N GLY A 305 -3.72 14.17 2.60
CA GLY A 305 -4.98 14.59 1.97
C GLY A 305 -5.08 16.11 1.99
N ASN A 306 -5.42 16.72 0.86
CA ASN A 306 -5.67 18.15 0.76
C ASN A 306 -7.01 18.40 0.08
N ILE A 307 -7.90 19.12 0.75
CA ILE A 307 -9.21 19.50 0.22
C ILE A 307 -9.09 20.89 -0.41
N LYS A 308 -9.46 21.02 -1.68
CA LYS A 308 -9.48 22.29 -2.42
C LYS A 308 -10.88 22.56 -3.00
N ASN A 309 -11.03 23.68 -3.70
CA ASN A 309 -12.26 24.08 -4.39
C ASN A 309 -13.49 24.11 -3.47
N ALA A 310 -13.38 24.83 -2.35
CA ALA A 310 -14.45 25.00 -1.36
C ALA A 310 -15.02 23.67 -0.80
N GLY A 311 -14.26 22.58 -0.84
CA GLY A 311 -14.69 21.28 -0.34
C GLY A 311 -14.97 20.23 -1.41
N ASN A 312 -15.03 20.63 -2.69
CA ASN A 312 -15.48 19.77 -3.80
C ASN A 312 -14.34 18.99 -4.48
N THR A 313 -13.13 19.03 -3.95
CA THR A 313 -12.04 18.24 -4.53
C THR A 313 -11.08 17.79 -3.44
N LEU A 314 -10.85 16.48 -3.36
CA LEU A 314 -9.84 15.88 -2.50
C LEU A 314 -8.65 15.44 -3.34
N PHE A 315 -7.48 15.99 -3.02
CA PHE A 315 -6.19 15.54 -3.54
C PHE A 315 -5.55 14.60 -2.53
N ILE A 316 -5.15 13.42 -2.98
CA ILE A 316 -4.51 12.38 -2.18
C ILE A 316 -3.08 12.20 -2.69
N PHE A 317 -2.13 12.32 -1.79
CA PHE A 317 -0.70 12.21 -2.04
C PHE A 317 -0.14 11.00 -1.29
N PHE A 318 0.73 10.28 -1.98
CA PHE A 318 1.59 9.25 -1.41
C PHE A 318 3.02 9.77 -1.55
N GLU A 319 3.50 10.48 -0.53
CA GLU A 319 4.83 11.09 -0.55
C GLU A 319 5.88 10.11 -0.04
N GLY A 320 7.07 10.15 -0.64
CA GLY A 320 8.15 9.22 -0.35
C GLY A 320 8.58 8.43 -1.59
N ALA A 321 9.87 8.13 -1.64
CA ALA A 321 10.47 7.33 -2.68
C ALA A 321 10.24 5.83 -2.41
N ASN A 322 10.06 5.09 -3.50
CA ASN A 322 9.95 3.65 -3.50
C ASN A 322 11.12 3.10 -4.31
N TYR A 323 11.73 2.04 -3.82
CA TYR A 323 12.93 1.46 -4.41
C TYR A 323 12.66 0.02 -4.82
N VAL A 324 13.19 -0.39 -5.97
CA VAL A 324 13.29 -1.78 -6.39
C VAL A 324 14.75 -2.10 -6.65
N GLU A 325 15.29 -3.03 -5.89
CA GLU A 325 16.68 -3.49 -5.95
C GLU A 325 16.74 -4.91 -6.50
N PHE A 326 17.62 -5.12 -7.47
CA PHE A 326 17.92 -6.42 -8.07
C PHE A 326 19.32 -6.91 -7.65
N PRO A 327 19.61 -8.23 -7.71
CA PRO A 327 20.88 -8.80 -7.22
C PRO A 327 22.13 -8.30 -7.96
N ASP A 328 21.97 -7.83 -9.19
CA ASP A 328 23.05 -7.23 -9.97
C ASP A 328 23.37 -5.79 -9.54
N GLY A 329 22.73 -5.29 -8.48
CA GLY A 329 22.93 -3.97 -7.91
C GLY A 329 22.16 -2.85 -8.61
N HIS A 330 21.34 -3.18 -9.62
CA HIS A 330 20.47 -2.18 -10.26
C HIS A 330 19.34 -1.78 -9.31
N ILE A 331 19.20 -0.46 -9.11
CA ILE A 331 18.17 0.14 -8.26
C ILE A 331 17.29 1.07 -9.09
N ILE A 332 15.99 0.84 -9.04
CA ILE A 332 14.97 1.69 -9.67
C ILE A 332 14.22 2.46 -8.57
N GLU A 333 14.26 3.78 -8.64
CA GLU A 333 13.55 4.70 -7.73
C GLU A 333 12.28 5.22 -8.42
N PHE A 334 11.13 5.13 -7.74
CA PHE A 334 9.87 5.65 -8.26
C PHE A 334 8.95 6.33 -7.22
N HIS A 335 8.06 7.18 -7.73
CA HIS A 335 7.08 7.93 -6.95
C HIS A 335 5.66 7.73 -7.51
N TYR A 336 4.68 7.61 -6.62
CA TYR A 336 3.28 7.49 -7.01
C TYR A 336 2.70 8.82 -7.49
N PRO A 337 1.73 8.79 -8.43
CA PRO A 337 1.03 9.99 -8.86
C PRO A 337 0.07 10.50 -7.79
N ILE A 338 -0.31 11.77 -7.92
CA ILE A 338 -1.35 12.41 -7.12
C ILE A 338 -2.71 11.90 -7.61
N ASN A 339 -3.58 11.49 -6.69
CA ASN A 339 -4.96 11.12 -7.02
C ASN A 339 -5.89 12.30 -6.72
N LYS A 340 -6.80 12.60 -7.65
CA LYS A 340 -7.81 13.65 -7.52
C LYS A 340 -9.20 13.00 -7.50
N VAL A 341 -9.96 13.26 -6.45
CA VAL A 341 -11.37 12.87 -6.32
C VAL A 341 -12.21 14.14 -6.36
N CYS A 342 -13.20 14.18 -7.25
CA CYS A 342 -14.11 15.32 -7.46
C CYS A 342 -15.51 14.97 -6.98
#